data_AF-A0A7S1GQQ2-F1
#
_entry.id   AF-A0A7S1GQQ2-F1
#
_cell.length_a   1.000
_cell.length_b   1.000
_cell.length_c   1.000
_cell.angle_alpha   90.00
_cell.angle_beta   90.00
_cell.angle_gamma   90.00
#
_symmetry.space_group_name_H-M   'P 1'
#
loop_
_entity.id
_entity.type
_entity.pdbx_description
1 polymer ?
#
loop_
_entity_poly.entity_id
_entity_poly.type
_entity_poly.pdbx_seq_one_letter_code
_entity_poly.pdbx_strand_id
1 'polypeptide(L)'
;MTTVDKTSDDYVKLDKATEATDVAELVKAVKMVEVIAPADLPEGYTFEADVDGTRVPVVVPAGGVKKDQQFRVPMPDESAGPTGVTGAWKDGLFNCLSLGICHPHFCLGCWCRPLALAQVMTRMRLTWTGEPGNVSAVSKTFRNVVVLFVAFIALDNFLSVMVSTQPLEFTENVSEDGTVHEQLVMSPTASLFYALRSGLETCFFLYLLLATCRTRQAVRTHYNIPEQNCQGCEDFCCALWCSACSVCQMMRHTTDYETYPAACCTDTGLPANAPQSVV
;
A
#
# COMPACT_ATOMS: atom_id res chain seq x y z
N MET A 1 -25.21 39.15 -34.44
CA MET A 1 -26.64 38.78 -34.54
C MET A 1 -26.76 37.97 -35.81
N THR A 2 -26.60 36.65 -35.69
CA THR A 2 -26.53 35.73 -36.83
C THR A 2 -27.24 34.46 -36.39
N THR A 3 -28.49 34.32 -36.82
CA THR A 3 -29.34 33.15 -36.57
C THR A 3 -28.96 32.06 -37.56
N VAL A 4 -28.51 30.92 -37.05
CA VAL A 4 -28.31 29.69 -37.83
C VAL A 4 -29.41 28.72 -37.43
N ASP A 5 -30.29 28.48 -38.39
CA ASP A 5 -31.37 27.51 -38.39
C ASP A 5 -30.79 26.12 -38.72
N LYS A 6 -31.10 25.11 -37.90
CA LYS A 6 -30.79 23.70 -38.18
C LYS A 6 -31.93 22.82 -37.68
N THR A 7 -32.86 22.59 -38.60
CA THR A 7 -33.76 21.45 -38.66
C THR A 7 -33.03 20.27 -39.32
N SER A 8 -33.03 19.11 -38.67
CA SER A 8 -32.77 17.80 -39.27
C SER A 8 -33.12 16.73 -38.23
N ASP A 9 -34.34 16.24 -38.34
CA ASP A 9 -34.85 15.05 -37.66
C ASP A 9 -34.24 13.80 -38.29
N ASP A 10 -33.15 13.29 -37.71
CA ASP A 10 -32.68 11.92 -37.95
C ASP A 10 -33.00 11.06 -36.73
N TYR A 11 -34.26 10.63 -36.64
CA TYR A 11 -34.66 9.53 -35.77
C TYR A 11 -34.18 8.21 -36.40
N VAL A 12 -33.01 7.75 -35.95
CA VAL A 12 -32.56 6.37 -36.15
C VAL A 12 -33.56 5.44 -35.45
N LYS A 13 -34.34 4.69 -36.23
CA LYS A 13 -35.13 3.57 -35.72
C LYS A 13 -34.16 2.50 -35.22
N LEU A 14 -34.03 2.38 -33.90
CA LEU A 14 -33.42 1.21 -33.27
C LEU A 14 -34.39 0.02 -33.40
N ASP A 15 -33.98 -0.97 -34.18
CA ASP A 15 -34.69 -2.23 -34.31
C ASP A 15 -34.64 -3.02 -32.99
N LYS A 16 -35.81 -3.22 -32.37
CA LYS A 16 -36.06 -3.97 -31.12
C LYS A 16 -35.79 -5.49 -31.21
N ALA A 17 -35.11 -5.96 -32.25
CA ALA A 17 -34.99 -7.40 -32.54
C ALA A 17 -33.63 -8.02 -32.16
N THR A 18 -32.65 -7.22 -31.71
CA THR A 18 -31.28 -7.68 -31.43
C THR A 18 -30.96 -7.79 -29.93
N GLU A 19 -31.98 -7.85 -29.07
CA GLU A 19 -31.80 -7.77 -27.59
C GLU A 19 -32.07 -9.09 -26.85
N ALA A 20 -32.45 -10.17 -27.55
CA ALA A 20 -32.84 -11.44 -26.92
C ALA A 20 -31.79 -12.55 -27.01
N THR A 21 -30.77 -12.41 -27.87
CA THR A 21 -29.82 -13.51 -28.13
C THR A 21 -28.54 -13.44 -27.28
N ASP A 22 -28.29 -12.35 -26.56
CA ASP A 22 -27.02 -12.10 -25.86
C ASP A 22 -27.08 -12.23 -24.32
N VAL A 23 -28.27 -12.46 -23.75
CA VAL A 23 -28.43 -12.66 -22.29
C VAL A 23 -28.13 -14.12 -21.88
N ALA A 24 -28.24 -15.07 -22.82
CA ALA A 24 -27.96 -16.47 -22.57
C ALA A 24 -26.45 -16.81 -22.60
N GLU A 25 -25.64 -16.02 -23.30
CA GLU A 25 -24.19 -16.23 -23.43
C GLU A 25 -23.36 -15.56 -22.31
N LEU A 26 -24.00 -14.69 -21.51
CA LEU A 26 -23.37 -13.99 -20.39
C LEU A 26 -23.61 -14.63 -19.01
N VAL A 27 -24.34 -15.74 -18.93
CA VAL A 27 -24.37 -16.56 -17.70
C VAL A 27 -23.17 -17.51 -17.73
N LYS A 28 -21.97 -16.92 -17.59
CA LYS A 28 -20.77 -17.69 -17.28
C LYS A 28 -21.09 -18.54 -16.05
N ALA A 29 -21.06 -19.86 -16.20
CA ALA A 29 -21.49 -20.79 -15.17
C ALA A 29 -20.70 -20.52 -13.88
N VAL A 30 -21.36 -19.89 -12.89
CA VAL A 30 -20.75 -19.55 -11.61
C VAL A 30 -20.38 -20.85 -10.92
N LYS A 31 -19.08 -21.10 -10.72
CA LYS A 31 -18.60 -22.28 -10.01
C LYS A 31 -19.13 -22.20 -8.58
N MET A 32 -19.99 -23.13 -8.19
CA MET A 32 -20.51 -23.20 -6.82
C MET A 32 -19.62 -24.13 -5.99
N VAL A 33 -19.32 -23.75 -4.75
CA VAL A 33 -18.59 -24.59 -3.79
C VAL A 33 -19.52 -24.96 -2.64
N GLU A 34 -19.43 -26.20 -2.21
CA GLU A 34 -20.13 -26.71 -1.04
C GLU A 34 -19.24 -26.57 0.19
N VAL A 35 -19.76 -25.89 1.21
CA VAL A 35 -19.04 -25.58 2.45
C VAL A 35 -19.86 -26.01 3.65
N ILE A 36 -19.18 -26.47 4.71
CA ILE A 36 -19.79 -26.94 5.96
C ILE A 36 -19.68 -25.84 7.00
N ALA A 37 -20.81 -25.41 7.56
CA ALA A 37 -20.83 -24.39 8.61
C ALA A 37 -20.22 -24.92 9.93
N PRO A 38 -19.25 -24.23 10.54
CA PRO A 38 -18.60 -24.70 11.78
C PRO A 38 -19.46 -24.53 13.04
N ALA A 39 -20.50 -23.69 12.98
CA ALA A 39 -21.39 -23.35 14.07
C ALA A 39 -22.75 -22.88 13.50
N ASP A 40 -23.71 -22.61 14.40
CA ASP A 40 -24.93 -21.89 14.03
C ASP A 40 -24.56 -20.42 13.75
N LEU A 41 -24.74 -19.98 12.50
CA LEU A 41 -24.35 -18.64 12.05
C LEU A 41 -25.57 -17.88 11.52
N PRO A 42 -25.76 -16.61 11.91
CA PRO A 42 -26.85 -15.78 11.40
C PRO A 42 -26.60 -15.42 9.93
N GLU A 43 -27.67 -15.03 9.24
CA GLU A 43 -27.59 -14.54 7.86
C GLU A 43 -26.62 -13.36 7.72
N GLY A 44 -25.93 -13.28 6.58
CA GLY A 44 -24.96 -12.21 6.28
C GLY A 44 -23.64 -12.29 7.05
N TYR A 45 -23.48 -13.25 7.96
CA TYR A 45 -22.19 -13.50 8.62
C TYR A 45 -21.16 -13.99 7.60
N THR A 46 -19.91 -13.52 7.68
CA THR A 46 -18.82 -13.97 6.80
C THR A 46 -17.81 -14.79 7.58
N PHE A 47 -17.43 -15.96 7.07
CA PHE A 47 -16.35 -16.77 7.63
C PHE A 47 -15.42 -17.30 6.55
N GLU A 48 -14.19 -17.64 6.91
CA GLU A 48 -13.20 -18.23 6.00
C GLU A 48 -13.42 -19.74 5.89
N ALA A 49 -13.68 -20.23 4.69
CA ALA A 49 -13.71 -21.66 4.38
C ALA A 49 -12.45 -22.06 3.62
N ASP A 50 -11.88 -23.22 3.94
CA ASP A 50 -10.77 -23.79 3.19
C ASP A 50 -11.35 -24.62 2.03
N VAL A 51 -11.11 -24.16 0.80
CA VAL A 51 -11.58 -24.80 -0.43
C VAL A 51 -10.35 -25.11 -1.26
N ASP A 52 -10.04 -26.40 -1.42
CA ASP A 52 -8.88 -26.88 -2.18
C ASP A 52 -7.53 -26.30 -1.69
N GLY A 53 -7.39 -25.99 -0.39
CA GLY A 53 -6.18 -25.40 0.20
C GLY A 53 -6.14 -23.87 0.14
N THR A 54 -7.17 -23.24 -0.44
CA THR A 54 -7.32 -21.79 -0.52
C THR A 54 -8.39 -21.33 0.46
N ARG A 55 -8.06 -20.33 1.29
CA ARG A 55 -9.04 -19.71 2.18
C ARG A 55 -9.91 -18.72 1.41
N VAL A 56 -11.21 -18.97 1.37
CA VAL A 56 -12.19 -18.16 0.67
C VAL A 56 -13.18 -17.58 1.69
N PRO A 57 -13.47 -16.27 1.65
CA PRO A 57 -14.51 -15.69 2.48
C PRO A 57 -15.89 -16.13 1.97
N VAL A 58 -16.68 -16.73 2.85
CA VAL A 58 -18.01 -17.24 2.59
C VAL A 58 -19.03 -16.41 3.36
N VAL A 59 -20.01 -15.85 2.66
CA VAL A 59 -21.14 -15.15 3.27
C VAL A 59 -22.29 -16.12 3.49
N VAL A 60 -22.83 -16.14 4.71
CA VAL A 60 -23.97 -16.98 5.09
C VAL A 60 -25.24 -16.49 4.39
N PRO A 61 -26.00 -17.37 3.72
CA PRO A 61 -27.22 -17.00 2.99
C PRO A 61 -28.34 -16.50 3.93
N ALA A 62 -29.37 -15.90 3.31
CA ALA A 62 -30.58 -15.49 4.00
C ALA A 62 -31.19 -16.65 4.82
N GLY A 63 -31.62 -16.35 6.04
CA GLY A 63 -32.13 -17.35 6.99
C GLY A 63 -31.08 -18.05 7.86
N GLY A 64 -29.79 -17.77 7.65
CA GLY A 64 -28.70 -18.36 8.45
C GLY A 64 -28.39 -19.81 8.10
N VAL A 65 -27.41 -20.39 8.79
CA VAL A 65 -27.02 -21.80 8.66
C VAL A 65 -26.81 -22.41 10.03
N LYS A 66 -27.13 -23.70 10.17
CA LYS A 66 -26.86 -24.46 11.40
C LYS A 66 -25.47 -25.08 11.36
N LYS A 67 -24.91 -25.38 12.54
CA LYS A 67 -23.68 -26.14 12.67
C LYS A 67 -23.75 -27.44 11.87
N ASP A 68 -22.66 -27.75 11.17
CA ASP A 68 -22.47 -28.91 10.30
C ASP A 68 -23.40 -28.94 9.06
N GLN A 69 -24.19 -27.89 8.82
CA GLN A 69 -25.01 -27.77 7.62
C GLN A 69 -24.12 -27.50 6.39
N GLN A 70 -24.32 -28.31 5.36
CA GLN A 70 -23.76 -28.05 4.03
C GLN A 70 -24.63 -27.03 3.30
N PHE A 71 -23.98 -26.03 2.71
CA PHE A 71 -24.64 -25.09 1.82
C PHE A 71 -23.71 -24.71 0.68
N ARG A 72 -24.31 -24.26 -0.42
CA ARG A 72 -23.58 -23.90 -1.63
C ARG A 72 -23.44 -22.40 -1.72
N VAL A 73 -22.22 -21.96 -1.95
CA VAL A 73 -21.92 -20.57 -2.22
C VAL A 73 -21.26 -20.43 -3.57
N PRO A 74 -21.57 -19.34 -4.31
CA PRO A 74 -20.80 -19.03 -5.50
C PRO A 74 -19.35 -18.81 -5.07
N MET A 75 -18.43 -19.58 -5.67
CA MET A 75 -17.01 -19.28 -5.57
C MET A 75 -16.86 -17.88 -6.14
N PRO A 76 -16.25 -16.92 -5.41
CA PRO A 76 -15.85 -15.68 -6.02
C PRO A 76 -15.03 -16.07 -7.24
N ASP A 77 -15.47 -15.64 -8.42
CA ASP A 77 -14.89 -16.05 -9.69
C ASP A 77 -13.38 -15.74 -9.57
N GLU A 78 -12.50 -16.75 -9.59
CA GLU A 78 -11.05 -16.49 -9.50
C GLU A 78 -10.58 -15.56 -10.63
N SER A 79 -11.40 -15.46 -11.68
CA SER A 79 -11.22 -14.52 -12.79
C SER A 79 -11.90 -13.16 -12.59
N ALA A 80 -12.80 -13.02 -11.62
CA ALA A 80 -13.01 -11.73 -10.97
C ALA A 80 -11.78 -11.50 -10.10
N GLY A 81 -10.69 -11.08 -10.76
CA GLY A 81 -9.47 -10.66 -10.11
C GLY A 81 -9.75 -9.64 -9.00
N PRO A 82 -8.71 -9.25 -8.24
CA PRO A 82 -8.88 -8.28 -7.16
C PRO A 82 -9.75 -7.13 -7.67
N THR A 83 -10.76 -6.72 -6.89
CA THR A 83 -11.84 -5.79 -7.29
C THR A 83 -11.38 -4.38 -7.72
N GLY A 84 -10.09 -4.21 -7.99
CA GLY A 84 -9.47 -3.04 -8.60
C GLY A 84 -9.14 -3.25 -10.08
N VAL A 85 -8.72 -2.16 -10.71
CA VAL A 85 -8.28 -2.11 -12.10
C VAL A 85 -7.08 -3.04 -12.28
N THR A 86 -7.20 -4.10 -13.08
CA THR A 86 -6.06 -4.93 -13.50
C THR A 86 -5.44 -4.36 -14.77
N GLY A 87 -4.14 -4.62 -14.99
CA GLY A 87 -3.42 -4.16 -16.18
C GLY A 87 -2.96 -2.69 -16.14
N ALA A 88 -3.43 -1.89 -15.17
CA ALA A 88 -3.02 -0.50 -15.00
C ALA A 88 -3.14 -0.05 -13.53
N TRP A 89 -2.36 0.97 -13.15
CA TRP A 89 -2.55 1.65 -11.87
C TRP A 89 -3.91 2.36 -11.83
N LYS A 90 -4.57 2.39 -10.65
CA LYS A 90 -5.86 3.10 -10.45
C LYS A 90 -5.74 4.58 -10.80
N ASP A 91 -4.58 5.18 -10.52
CA ASP A 91 -4.27 6.57 -10.81
C ASP A 91 -2.78 6.77 -11.15
N GLY A 92 -2.43 7.96 -11.63
CA GLY A 92 -1.05 8.34 -11.94
C GLY A 92 -0.19 8.54 -10.69
N LEU A 93 1.13 8.37 -10.84
CA LEU A 93 2.08 8.45 -9.73
C LEU A 93 1.96 9.76 -8.94
N PHE A 94 1.80 10.89 -9.63
CA PHE A 94 1.72 12.22 -9.02
C PHE A 94 0.30 12.63 -8.58
N ASN A 95 -0.69 11.74 -8.65
CA ASN A 95 -2.05 12.02 -8.14
C ASN A 95 -2.15 11.84 -6.61
N CYS A 96 -1.05 12.04 -5.87
CA CYS A 96 -1.02 11.84 -4.42
C CYS A 96 -1.95 12.78 -3.64
N LEU A 97 -2.38 13.89 -4.26
CA LEU A 97 -3.28 14.88 -3.69
C LEU A 97 -4.74 14.74 -4.14
N SER A 98 -5.11 13.67 -4.85
CA SER A 98 -6.47 13.50 -5.40
C SER A 98 -7.58 13.53 -4.33
N LEU A 99 -7.27 13.07 -3.12
CA LEU A 99 -8.20 13.09 -1.96
C LEU A 99 -8.00 14.30 -1.03
N GLY A 100 -7.11 15.23 -1.40
CA GLY A 100 -6.76 16.44 -0.64
C GLY A 100 -5.46 16.33 0.18
N ILE A 101 -4.81 17.48 0.42
CA ILE A 101 -3.52 17.59 1.11
C ILE A 101 -3.56 17.23 2.61
N CYS A 102 -4.73 17.32 3.24
CA CYS A 102 -4.91 16.94 4.64
C CYS A 102 -5.47 15.52 4.81
N HIS A 103 -5.62 14.76 3.71
CA HIS A 103 -6.17 13.42 3.80
C HIS A 103 -5.19 12.50 4.56
N PRO A 104 -5.65 11.69 5.55
CA PRO A 104 -4.78 10.84 6.37
C PRO A 104 -3.80 9.99 5.55
N HIS A 105 -4.25 9.42 4.44
CA HIS A 105 -3.41 8.65 3.51
C HIS A 105 -2.19 9.44 2.98
N PHE A 106 -2.38 10.71 2.58
CA PHE A 106 -1.32 11.56 2.06
C PHE A 106 -0.38 11.98 3.19
N CYS A 107 -0.94 12.37 4.34
CA CYS A 107 -0.18 12.70 5.54
C CYS A 107 0.75 11.55 5.96
N LEU A 108 0.22 10.31 5.98
CA LEU A 108 1.03 9.11 6.25
C LEU A 108 2.05 8.86 5.14
N GLY A 109 1.66 8.97 3.88
CA GLY A 109 2.56 8.79 2.73
C GLY A 109 3.69 9.82 2.65
N CYS A 110 3.54 11.00 3.24
CA CYS A 110 4.59 12.02 3.28
C CYS A 110 5.43 11.96 4.56
N TRP A 111 4.79 11.94 5.73
CA TRP A 111 5.48 12.08 7.02
C TRP A 111 5.73 10.75 7.74
N CYS A 112 4.90 9.74 7.51
CA CYS A 112 4.98 8.44 8.16
C CYS A 112 5.08 7.29 7.14
N ARG A 113 5.91 7.48 6.10
CA ARG A 113 6.10 6.55 4.98
C ARG A 113 6.23 5.07 5.40
N PRO A 114 7.01 4.71 6.45
CA PRO A 114 7.12 3.32 6.86
C PRO A 114 5.78 2.70 7.27
N LEU A 115 4.91 3.48 7.94
CA LEU A 115 3.60 3.01 8.38
C LEU A 115 2.64 2.80 7.20
N ALA A 116 2.61 3.78 6.29
CA ALA A 116 1.83 3.68 5.05
C ALA A 116 2.27 2.47 4.20
N LEU A 117 3.58 2.25 4.06
CA LEU A 117 4.11 1.09 3.36
C LEU A 117 3.74 -0.21 4.08
N ALA A 118 3.81 -0.25 5.41
CA ALA A 118 3.41 -1.41 6.20
C ALA A 118 1.91 -1.77 6.04
N GLN A 119 1.06 -0.77 5.85
CA GLN A 119 -0.37 -0.98 5.55
C GLN A 119 -0.58 -1.61 4.18
N VAL A 120 0.19 -1.19 3.17
CA VAL A 120 0.19 -1.84 1.85
C VAL A 120 0.71 -3.27 1.97
N MET A 121 1.85 -3.49 2.63
CA MET A 121 2.44 -4.82 2.80
C MET A 121 1.50 -5.79 3.51
N THR A 122 0.79 -5.34 4.55
CA THR A 122 -0.17 -6.18 5.28
C THR A 122 -1.35 -6.59 4.40
N ARG A 123 -1.92 -5.66 3.62
CA ARG A 123 -2.99 -5.97 2.65
C ARG A 123 -2.52 -6.93 1.56
N MET A 124 -1.30 -6.75 1.07
CA MET A 124 -0.68 -7.59 0.04
C MET A 124 -0.11 -8.92 0.57
N ARG A 125 -0.35 -9.26 1.85
CA ARG A 125 0.19 -10.45 2.52
C ARG A 125 1.72 -10.60 2.41
N LEU A 126 2.42 -9.48 2.52
CA LEU A 126 3.87 -9.40 2.52
C LEU A 126 4.41 -9.32 3.96
N THR A 127 5.62 -9.85 4.15
CA THR A 127 6.42 -9.68 5.36
C THR A 127 6.98 -8.24 5.45
N TRP A 128 7.59 -7.88 6.58
CA TRP A 128 8.22 -6.56 6.79
C TRP A 128 9.41 -6.25 5.85
N THR A 129 9.87 -7.23 5.07
CA THR A 129 10.91 -7.09 4.03
C THR A 129 10.32 -7.01 2.61
N GLY A 130 8.99 -7.00 2.46
CA GLY A 130 8.29 -6.95 1.17
C GLY A 130 8.20 -8.28 0.42
N GLU A 131 8.54 -9.40 1.06
CA GLU A 131 8.44 -10.75 0.46
C GLU A 131 7.15 -11.45 0.89
N PRO A 132 6.53 -12.29 0.03
CA PRO A 132 5.41 -13.14 0.44
C PRO A 132 5.79 -14.01 1.62
N GLY A 133 4.90 -14.14 2.60
CA GLY A 133 5.15 -14.91 3.82
C GLY A 133 3.97 -15.76 4.26
N ASN A 134 4.23 -16.65 5.21
CA ASN A 134 3.15 -17.36 5.88
C ASN A 134 2.31 -16.41 6.74
N VAL A 135 1.10 -16.83 7.11
CA VAL A 135 0.13 -16.02 7.89
C VAL A 135 0.73 -15.49 9.21
N SER A 136 1.61 -16.27 9.86
CA SER A 136 2.27 -15.87 11.12
C SER A 136 3.29 -14.74 10.92
N ALA A 137 4.02 -14.74 9.81
CA ALA A 137 4.96 -13.67 9.47
C ALA A 137 4.23 -12.40 9.02
N VAL A 138 3.21 -12.56 8.17
CA VAL A 138 2.39 -11.46 7.63
C VAL A 138 1.63 -10.72 8.72
N SER A 139 1.00 -11.44 9.66
CA SER A 139 0.26 -10.83 10.79
C SER A 139 1.15 -9.99 11.71
N LYS A 140 2.48 -10.15 11.65
CA LYS A 140 3.45 -9.36 12.42
C LYS A 140 4.08 -8.23 11.62
N THR A 141 3.81 -8.13 10.31
CA THR A 141 4.43 -7.15 9.40
C THR A 141 4.26 -5.73 9.91
N PHE A 142 3.02 -5.28 10.13
CA PHE A 142 2.76 -3.92 10.59
C PHE A 142 3.47 -3.61 11.91
N ARG A 143 3.34 -4.50 12.89
CA ARG A 143 3.98 -4.34 14.20
C ARG A 143 5.50 -4.27 14.09
N ASN A 144 6.12 -5.12 13.28
CA ASN A 144 7.58 -5.13 13.12
C ASN A 144 8.07 -3.81 12.49
N VAL A 145 7.37 -3.29 11.48
CA VAL A 145 7.73 -2.01 10.85
C VAL A 145 7.53 -0.84 11.82
N VAL A 146 6.45 -0.83 12.62
CA VAL A 146 6.23 0.16 13.67
C VAL A 146 7.38 0.14 14.69
N VAL A 147 7.75 -1.03 15.19
CA VAL A 147 8.85 -1.18 16.15
C VAL A 147 10.17 -0.69 15.56
N LEU A 148 10.47 -1.07 14.31
CA LEU A 148 11.67 -0.63 13.61
C LEU A 148 11.69 0.89 13.42
N PHE A 149 10.56 1.50 13.04
CA PHE A 149 10.45 2.94 12.82
C PHE A 149 10.58 3.73 14.13
N VAL A 150 9.93 3.28 15.20
CA VAL A 150 10.05 3.90 16.54
C VAL A 150 11.49 3.79 17.06
N ALA A 151 12.13 2.62 16.90
CA ALA A 151 13.53 2.43 17.29
C ALA A 151 14.48 3.34 16.50
N PHE A 152 14.26 3.49 15.20
CA PHE A 152 15.00 4.43 14.35
C PHE A 152 14.86 5.87 14.85
N ILE A 153 13.63 6.35 15.08
CA ILE A 153 13.39 7.72 15.58
C ILE A 153 14.11 7.93 16.93
N ALA A 154 13.98 6.98 17.86
CA ALA A 154 14.60 7.09 19.17
C ALA A 154 16.13 7.17 19.08
N LEU A 155 16.75 6.32 18.25
CA LEU A 155 18.19 6.28 18.07
C LEU A 155 18.72 7.51 17.32
N ASP A 156 18.02 7.98 16.29
CA ASP A 156 18.38 9.21 15.56
C ASP A 156 18.34 10.43 16.48
N ASN A 157 17.27 10.58 17.28
CA ASN A 157 17.17 11.67 18.26
C ASN A 157 18.29 11.60 19.31
N PHE A 158 18.59 10.40 19.81
CA PHE A 158 19.69 10.21 20.76
C PHE A 158 21.03 10.62 20.17
N LEU A 159 21.36 10.16 18.95
CA LEU A 159 22.61 10.53 18.27
C LEU A 159 22.66 12.02 17.95
N SER A 160 21.53 12.63 17.57
CA SER A 160 21.39 14.07 17.34
C SER A 160 21.74 14.89 18.59
N VAL A 161 21.20 14.49 19.75
CA VAL A 161 21.52 15.11 21.04
C VAL A 161 22.99 14.90 21.39
N MET A 162 23.53 13.70 21.19
CA MET A 162 24.95 13.43 21.47
C MET A 162 25.87 14.34 20.65
N VAL A 163 25.59 14.54 19.36
CA VAL A 163 26.33 15.48 18.49
C VAL A 163 26.18 16.92 18.98
N SER A 164 24.97 17.38 19.33
CA SER A 164 24.73 18.78 19.73
C SER A 164 25.31 19.15 21.10
N THR A 165 25.55 18.16 21.96
CA THR A 165 26.19 18.37 23.28
C THR A 165 27.71 18.37 23.26
N GLN A 166 28.36 18.08 22.13
CA GLN A 166 29.83 18.06 22.08
C GLN A 166 30.37 19.50 22.12
N PRO A 167 31.41 19.78 22.91
CA PRO A 167 32.05 21.08 22.90
C PRO A 167 32.66 21.35 21.53
N LEU A 168 32.56 22.61 21.09
CA LEU A 168 33.30 23.10 19.94
C LEU A 168 34.76 23.28 20.36
N GLU A 169 35.68 22.56 19.73
CA GLU A 169 37.11 22.70 19.95
C GLU A 169 37.68 23.68 18.91
N PHE A 170 38.37 24.71 19.41
CA PHE A 170 39.12 25.64 18.57
C PHE A 170 40.58 25.21 18.57
N THR A 171 41.12 24.98 17.38
CA THR A 171 42.55 24.75 17.20
C THR A 171 43.19 26.00 16.61
N GLU A 172 44.22 26.52 17.26
CA GLU A 172 45.04 27.61 16.74
C GLU A 172 46.12 27.04 15.81
N ASN A 173 46.12 27.48 14.56
CA ASN A 173 47.18 27.19 13.59
C ASN A 173 47.96 28.47 13.32
N VAL A 174 49.28 28.45 13.52
CA VAL A 174 50.17 29.58 13.23
C VAL A 174 50.76 29.40 11.83
N SER A 175 50.50 30.35 10.92
CA SER A 175 51.09 30.36 9.58
C SER A 175 52.55 30.81 9.57
N GLU A 176 53.26 30.60 8.47
CA GLU A 176 54.70 30.92 8.33
C GLU A 176 55.02 32.41 8.53
N ASP A 177 54.05 33.31 8.30
CA ASP A 177 54.16 34.75 8.52
C ASP A 177 53.84 35.17 9.98
N GLY A 178 53.51 34.21 10.85
CA GLY A 178 53.15 34.44 12.24
C GLY A 178 51.68 34.78 12.48
N THR A 179 50.82 34.73 11.46
CA THR A 179 49.38 34.95 11.61
C THR A 179 48.71 33.75 12.32
N VAL A 180 47.87 34.00 13.32
CA VAL A 180 47.11 32.95 14.02
C VAL A 180 45.76 32.78 13.33
N HIS A 181 45.48 31.57 12.85
CA HIS A 181 44.18 31.16 12.32
C HIS A 181 43.47 30.25 13.33
N GLU A 182 42.34 30.70 13.86
CA GLU A 182 41.44 29.85 14.63
C GLU A 182 40.63 28.99 13.66
N GLN A 183 40.78 27.67 13.78
CA GLN A 183 39.98 26.71 13.04
C GLN A 183 39.05 25.96 14.00
N LEU A 184 37.77 25.95 13.66
CA LEU A 184 36.79 25.11 14.32
C LEU A 184 36.98 23.66 13.86
N VAL A 185 37.38 22.77 14.77
CA VAL A 185 37.57 21.35 14.48
C VAL A 185 36.54 20.55 15.25
N MET A 186 35.90 19.60 14.57
CA MET A 186 34.95 18.70 15.21
C MET A 186 35.75 17.67 16.03
N SER A 187 35.45 17.56 17.33
CA SER A 187 36.13 16.60 18.19
C SER A 187 36.01 15.17 17.64
N PRO A 188 36.96 14.26 17.93
CA PRO A 188 36.87 12.87 17.47
C PRO A 188 35.57 12.17 17.90
N THR A 189 35.05 12.49 19.10
CA THR A 189 33.78 11.96 19.60
C THR A 189 32.59 12.48 18.81
N ALA A 190 32.54 13.78 18.51
CA ALA A 190 31.49 14.37 17.66
C ALA A 190 31.50 13.75 16.26
N SER A 191 32.69 13.57 15.68
CA SER A 191 32.87 12.93 14.37
C SER A 191 32.35 11.49 14.36
N LEU A 192 32.62 10.71 15.42
CA LEU A 192 32.09 9.36 15.56
C LEU A 192 30.56 9.33 15.64
N PHE A 193 29.94 10.17 16.48
CA PHE A 193 28.47 10.21 16.58
C PHE A 193 27.81 10.66 15.27
N TYR A 194 28.40 11.63 14.58
CA TYR A 194 27.95 12.06 13.27
C TYR A 194 28.01 10.91 12.25
N ALA A 195 29.14 10.18 12.21
CA ALA A 195 29.29 9.02 11.33
C ALA A 195 28.27 7.91 11.64
N LEU A 196 28.04 7.61 12.93
CA LEU A 196 27.03 6.64 13.36
C LEU A 196 25.62 7.06 12.95
N ARG A 197 25.27 8.34 13.11
CA ARG A 197 23.98 8.89 12.68
C ARG A 197 23.81 8.77 11.17
N SER A 198 24.80 9.21 10.40
CA SER A 198 24.78 9.12 8.94
C SER A 198 24.67 7.68 8.47
N GLY A 199 25.36 6.74 9.12
CA GLY A 199 25.23 5.31 8.85
C GLY A 199 23.83 4.77 9.13
N LEU A 200 23.24 5.13 10.28
CA LEU A 200 21.88 4.75 10.65
C LEU A 200 20.85 5.26 9.63
N GLU A 201 20.90 6.55 9.28
CA GLU A 201 20.03 7.18 8.29
C GLU A 201 20.16 6.49 6.93
N THR A 202 21.40 6.22 6.50
CA THR A 202 21.70 5.53 5.25
C THR A 202 21.13 4.11 5.24
N CYS A 203 21.34 3.33 6.31
CA CYS A 203 20.80 1.98 6.43
C CYS A 203 19.27 1.97 6.42
N PHE A 204 18.63 2.89 7.15
CA PHE A 204 17.17 2.99 7.18
C PHE A 204 16.59 3.44 5.83
N PHE A 205 17.26 4.37 5.15
CA PHE A 205 16.92 4.77 3.79
C PHE A 205 16.99 3.59 2.81
N LEU A 206 18.08 2.82 2.81
CA LEU A 206 18.24 1.63 1.96
C LEU A 206 17.17 0.58 2.26
N TYR A 207 16.86 0.35 3.53
CA TYR A 207 15.76 -0.53 3.93
C TYR A 207 14.43 -0.08 3.32
N LEU A 208 14.05 1.20 3.48
CA LEU A 208 12.80 1.73 2.95
C LEU A 208 12.75 1.71 1.43
N LEU A 209 13.87 2.01 0.77
CA LEU A 209 14.00 1.92 -0.68
C LEU A 209 13.69 0.50 -1.16
N LEU A 210 14.39 -0.50 -0.60
CA LEU A 210 14.21 -1.91 -0.96
C LEU A 210 12.79 -2.42 -0.64
N ALA A 211 12.27 -2.10 0.55
CA ALA A 211 10.92 -2.49 0.95
C ALA A 211 9.86 -1.87 0.03
N THR A 212 10.02 -0.60 -0.37
CA THR A 212 9.11 0.08 -1.31
C THR A 212 9.18 -0.55 -2.70
N CYS A 213 10.39 -0.83 -3.21
CA CYS A 213 10.58 -1.50 -4.50
C CYS A 213 9.86 -2.85 -4.54
N ARG A 214 10.13 -3.70 -3.55
CA ARG A 214 9.57 -5.05 -3.46
C ARG A 214 8.06 -5.02 -3.30
N THR A 215 7.54 -4.14 -2.46
CA THR A 215 6.10 -3.97 -2.28
C THR A 215 5.43 -3.53 -3.58
N ARG A 216 6.03 -2.58 -4.30
CA ARG A 216 5.50 -2.09 -5.58
C ARG A 216 5.54 -3.18 -6.65
N GLN A 217 6.62 -3.93 -6.73
CA GLN A 217 6.74 -5.08 -7.63
C GLN A 217 5.66 -6.13 -7.31
N ALA A 218 5.45 -6.45 -6.04
CA ALA A 218 4.43 -7.40 -5.61
C ALA A 218 3.01 -6.93 -5.98
N VAL A 219 2.69 -5.64 -5.78
CA VAL A 219 1.43 -5.06 -6.25
C VAL A 219 1.31 -5.22 -7.77
N ARG A 220 2.31 -4.83 -8.54
CA ARG A 220 2.23 -4.93 -10.01
C ARG A 220 2.07 -6.35 -10.51
N THR A 221 2.82 -7.30 -9.95
CA THR A 221 2.69 -8.72 -10.30
C THR A 221 1.30 -9.23 -9.96
N HIS A 222 0.76 -8.87 -8.79
CA HIS A 222 -0.60 -9.28 -8.39
C HIS A 222 -1.68 -8.71 -9.32
N TYR A 223 -1.58 -7.45 -9.72
CA TYR A 223 -2.58 -6.76 -10.56
C TYR A 223 -2.24 -6.78 -12.08
N ASN A 224 -1.23 -7.55 -12.50
CA ASN A 224 -0.72 -7.62 -13.88
C ASN A 224 -0.37 -6.25 -14.51
N ILE A 225 0.21 -5.33 -13.73
CA ILE A 225 0.53 -3.96 -14.18
C ILE A 225 1.90 -3.95 -14.89
N PRO A 226 1.97 -3.65 -16.21
CA PRO A 226 3.22 -3.61 -16.98
C PRO A 226 4.03 -2.35 -16.69
N GLU A 227 5.35 -2.40 -16.92
CA GLU A 227 6.23 -1.22 -16.79
C GLU A 227 5.97 -0.27 -17.95
N GLN A 228 6.06 1.03 -17.68
CA GLN A 228 5.74 2.09 -18.62
C GLN A 228 6.98 2.93 -18.98
N ASN A 229 7.82 3.27 -18.00
CA ASN A 229 8.86 4.29 -18.18
C ASN A 229 10.31 3.79 -18.04
N CYS A 230 10.59 2.83 -17.14
CA CYS A 230 11.95 2.32 -16.89
C CYS A 230 11.90 0.79 -16.88
N GLN A 231 12.08 0.15 -18.04
CA GLN A 231 11.96 -1.30 -18.14
C GLN A 231 13.04 -2.01 -17.29
N GLY A 232 12.62 -2.88 -16.38
CA GLY A 232 13.44 -3.62 -15.40
C GLY A 232 13.81 -2.82 -14.15
N CYS A 233 13.47 -1.53 -14.07
CA CYS A 233 13.93 -0.61 -13.03
C CYS A 233 12.86 0.35 -12.52
N GLU A 234 11.62 0.27 -13.02
CA GLU A 234 10.60 1.28 -12.74
C GLU A 234 10.29 1.39 -11.26
N ASP A 235 10.22 0.25 -10.57
CA ASP A 235 9.88 0.24 -9.14
C ASP A 235 10.99 0.85 -8.29
N PHE A 236 12.26 0.64 -8.69
CA PHE A 236 13.42 1.28 -8.07
C PHE A 236 13.43 2.79 -8.32
N CYS A 237 13.22 3.23 -9.56
CA CYS A 237 13.16 4.65 -9.90
C CYS A 237 12.01 5.35 -9.18
N CYS A 238 10.83 4.74 -9.14
CA CYS A 238 9.67 5.28 -8.43
C CYS A 238 9.96 5.41 -6.92
N ALA A 239 10.50 4.36 -6.30
CA ALA A 239 10.86 4.36 -4.89
C ALA A 239 11.97 5.39 -4.57
N LEU A 240 12.96 5.56 -5.44
CA LEU A 240 14.07 6.49 -5.24
C LEU A 240 13.64 7.95 -5.41
N TRP A 241 12.97 8.28 -6.51
CA TRP A 241 12.71 9.68 -6.91
C TRP A 241 11.41 10.25 -6.35
N CYS A 242 10.37 9.44 -6.14
CA CYS A 242 9.18 9.88 -5.41
C CYS A 242 8.56 8.76 -4.55
N SER A 243 9.32 8.26 -3.58
CA SER A 243 8.83 7.27 -2.60
C SER A 243 7.44 7.59 -2.02
N ALA A 244 7.20 8.84 -1.61
CA ALA A 244 5.91 9.26 -1.06
C ALA A 244 4.76 9.06 -2.07
N CYS A 245 4.95 9.50 -3.31
CA CYS A 245 4.01 9.31 -4.41
C CYS A 245 3.73 7.82 -4.64
N SER A 246 4.79 7.00 -4.71
CA SER A 246 4.68 5.56 -4.98
C SER A 246 3.91 4.84 -3.89
N VAL A 247 4.18 5.16 -2.61
CA VAL A 247 3.44 4.59 -1.48
C VAL A 247 1.97 5.02 -1.52
N CYS A 248 1.68 6.30 -1.78
CA CYS A 248 0.30 6.77 -1.89
C CYS A 248 -0.45 6.10 -3.06
N GLN A 249 0.19 5.94 -4.22
CA GLN A 249 -0.37 5.24 -5.37
C GLN A 249 -0.71 3.79 -5.02
N MET A 250 0.22 3.06 -4.39
CA MET A 250 -0.04 1.70 -3.94
C MET A 250 -1.18 1.62 -2.92
N MET A 251 -1.24 2.57 -1.98
CA MET A 251 -2.31 2.61 -0.98
C MET A 251 -3.69 2.75 -1.61
N ARG A 252 -3.86 3.70 -2.55
CA ARG A 252 -5.12 3.95 -3.26
C ARG A 252 -5.47 2.84 -4.25
N HIS A 253 -4.47 2.14 -4.78
CA HIS A 253 -4.71 1.02 -5.66
C HIS A 253 -5.22 -0.21 -4.89
N THR A 254 -4.67 -0.45 -3.69
CA THR A 254 -5.01 -1.61 -2.85
C THR A 254 -6.21 -1.37 -1.91
N THR A 255 -6.82 -0.18 -1.92
CA THR A 255 -8.01 0.14 -1.13
C THR A 255 -8.80 1.28 -1.73
N ASP A 256 -10.13 1.19 -1.59
CA ASP A 256 -11.03 2.24 -2.02
C ASP A 256 -11.30 3.29 -0.92
N TYR A 257 -10.47 4.33 -0.89
CA TYR A 257 -10.62 5.44 0.06
C TYR A 257 -11.75 6.41 -0.28
N GLU A 258 -12.42 6.25 -1.43
CA GLU A 258 -13.63 7.02 -1.74
C GLU A 258 -14.83 6.48 -0.98
N THR A 259 -14.87 5.17 -0.77
CA THR A 259 -15.93 4.49 -0.02
C THR A 259 -15.61 4.41 1.47
N TYR A 260 -14.36 4.09 1.85
CA TYR A 260 -13.98 3.88 3.24
C TYR A 260 -12.97 4.94 3.72
N PRO A 261 -13.22 5.61 4.87
CA PRO A 261 -12.28 6.60 5.38
C PRO A 261 -10.95 5.93 5.74
N ALA A 262 -9.84 6.59 5.42
CA ALA A 262 -8.52 6.12 5.84
C ALA A 262 -8.38 6.17 7.37
N ALA A 263 -7.84 5.10 7.95
CA ALA A 263 -7.49 5.04 9.36
C ALA A 263 -5.97 5.10 9.55
N CYS A 264 -5.51 6.03 10.38
CA CYS A 264 -4.12 6.05 10.81
C CYS A 264 -3.86 4.93 11.82
N CYS A 265 -2.63 4.41 11.83
CA CYS A 265 -2.13 3.49 12.85
C CYS A 265 -2.87 2.15 12.97
N THR A 266 -3.70 1.78 11.99
CA THR A 266 -4.19 0.41 11.83
C THR A 266 -3.28 -0.37 10.90
N ASP A 267 -3.32 -1.70 11.02
CA ASP A 267 -2.50 -2.62 10.23
C ASP A 267 -2.83 -2.60 8.73
N THR A 268 -4.07 -2.29 8.37
CA THR A 268 -4.58 -2.24 6.99
C THR A 268 -4.80 -0.83 6.46
N GLY A 269 -4.82 0.18 7.33
CA GLY A 269 -5.18 1.56 6.95
C GLY A 269 -6.68 1.80 6.77
N LEU A 270 -7.50 0.85 7.21
CA LEU A 270 -8.96 0.87 7.16
C LEU A 270 -9.56 0.76 8.59
N PRO A 271 -10.80 1.22 8.80
CA PRO A 271 -11.51 1.03 10.06
C PRO A 271 -11.96 -0.44 10.21
N ALA A 272 -12.20 -0.88 11.45
CA ALA A 272 -12.51 -2.28 11.76
C ALA A 272 -13.79 -2.83 11.08
N ASN A 273 -14.69 -1.96 10.65
CA ASN A 273 -15.93 -2.30 9.95
C ASN A 273 -15.80 -2.28 8.42
N ALA A 274 -14.68 -1.82 7.86
CA ALA A 274 -14.45 -1.91 6.43
C ALA A 274 -14.19 -3.37 6.04
N PRO A 275 -14.72 -3.84 4.89
CA PRO A 275 -14.37 -5.15 4.38
C PRO A 275 -12.87 -5.21 4.20
N GLN A 276 -12.22 -6.21 4.78
CA GLN A 276 -10.82 -6.46 4.48
C GLN A 276 -10.74 -6.77 3.00
N SER A 277 -10.03 -5.94 2.23
CA SER A 277 -9.63 -6.29 0.89
C SER A 277 -8.68 -7.49 1.03
N VAL A 278 -9.23 -8.69 0.92
CA VAL A 278 -8.43 -9.91 0.89
C VAL A 278 -7.77 -9.95 -0.48
N VAL A 279 -6.51 -9.49 -0.52
CA VAL A 279 -5.62 -9.60 -1.68
C VAL A 279 -4.74 -10.83 -1.51
#